data_AF-A0A5J4YE17-F1
#
_entry.id   AF-A0A5J4YE17-F1
#
_cell.length_a   1.000
_cell.length_b   1.000
_cell.length_c   1.000
_cell.angle_alpha   90.00
_cell.angle_beta   90.00
_cell.angle_gamma   90.00
#
_symmetry.space_group_name_H-M   'P 1'
#
loop_
_entity.id
_entity.type
_entity.pdbx_description
1 polymer ?
#
loop_
_entity_poly.entity_id
_entity_poly.type
_entity_poly.pdbx_seq_one_letter_code
_entity_poly.pdbx_strand_id
1 'polypeptide(L)'
;MSPSTHSDAWTNLPGVEMQFGSEDLAGCKVLQVRGHSIEFVLNDGAGQWDTPDPYGSSQNKNYTVDSPGKYRLQGGRLNKLS
;
A
#
# COMPACT_ATOMS: atom_id res chain seq x y z
N MET A 1 -25.63 8.82 -8.12
CA MET A 1 -25.55 8.63 -6.66
C MET A 1 -24.11 8.28 -6.35
N SER A 2 -23.38 9.14 -5.66
CA SER A 2 -22.02 8.83 -5.21
C SER A 2 -22.13 7.97 -3.94
N PRO A 3 -21.51 6.78 -3.87
CA PRO A 3 -21.57 6.00 -2.65
C PRO A 3 -20.75 6.72 -1.57
N SER A 4 -21.37 6.93 -0.43
CA SER A 4 -20.74 7.41 0.80
C SER A 4 -19.77 6.34 1.30
N THR A 5 -18.48 6.52 1.00
CA THR A 5 -17.40 5.68 1.53
C THR A 5 -17.09 6.11 2.96
N HIS A 6 -17.33 5.23 3.93
CA HIS A 6 -16.62 5.31 5.21
C HIS A 6 -15.12 5.29 4.90
N SER A 7 -14.40 6.34 5.29
CA SER A 7 -12.99 6.55 4.97
C SER A 7 -12.03 5.57 5.65
N ASP A 8 -12.53 4.72 6.55
CA ASP A 8 -11.73 3.96 7.53
C ASP A 8 -11.86 2.44 7.38
N ALA A 9 -12.47 1.96 6.28
CA ALA A 9 -12.66 0.53 6.03
C ALA A 9 -11.55 -0.05 5.13
N TRP A 10 -11.14 -1.27 5.41
CA TRP A 10 -10.32 -2.07 4.50
C TRP A 10 -11.06 -2.29 3.17
N THR A 11 -10.29 -2.34 2.09
CA THR A 11 -10.81 -2.75 0.78
C THR A 11 -11.27 -4.21 0.80
N ASN A 12 -12.30 -4.54 0.03
CA ASN A 12 -12.67 -5.95 -0.18
C ASN A 12 -11.49 -6.73 -0.78
N LEU A 13 -11.26 -7.96 -0.31
CA LEU A 13 -10.20 -8.83 -0.83
C LEU A 13 -10.34 -9.04 -2.35
N PRO A 14 -9.22 -9.11 -3.10
CA PRO A 14 -7.82 -9.04 -2.65
C PRO A 14 -7.31 -7.61 -2.45
N GLY A 15 -8.16 -6.59 -2.56
CA GLY A 15 -7.78 -5.19 -2.49
C GLY A 15 -7.82 -4.54 -3.87
N VAL A 16 -7.00 -3.50 -4.05
CA VAL A 16 -6.94 -2.73 -5.30
C VAL A 16 -5.69 -3.10 -6.08
N GLU A 17 -5.88 -3.47 -7.35
CA GLU A 17 -4.77 -3.82 -8.24
C GLU A 17 -3.85 -2.62 -8.51
N MET A 18 -2.55 -2.83 -8.41
CA MET A 18 -1.55 -1.82 -8.73
C MET A 18 -1.27 -1.77 -10.24
N GLN A 19 -1.11 -0.57 -10.77
CA GLN A 19 -0.79 -0.35 -12.17
C GLN A 19 0.72 -0.42 -12.41
N PHE A 20 1.13 -0.65 -13.66
CA PHE A 20 2.53 -0.47 -14.04
C PHE A 20 2.85 1.02 -14.18
N GLY A 21 3.95 1.46 -13.58
CA GLY A 21 4.44 2.82 -13.72
C GLY A 21 4.96 3.09 -15.13
N SER A 22 4.79 4.34 -15.59
CA SER A 22 5.36 4.88 -16.82
C SER A 22 6.54 5.81 -16.53
N GLU A 23 7.33 6.13 -17.56
CA GLU A 23 8.40 7.14 -17.50
C GLU A 23 9.40 6.93 -16.34
N ASP A 24 9.47 7.86 -15.38
CA ASP A 24 10.38 7.82 -14.22
C ASP A 24 10.09 6.66 -13.26
N LEU A 25 8.91 6.03 -13.40
CA LEU A 25 8.46 4.87 -12.62
C LEU A 25 8.42 3.58 -13.46
N ALA A 26 9.02 3.57 -14.66
CA ALA A 26 9.10 2.37 -15.47
C ALA A 26 9.71 1.19 -14.68
N GLY A 27 9.05 0.03 -14.75
CA GLY A 27 9.42 -1.16 -13.98
C GLY A 27 8.92 -1.20 -12.53
N CYS A 28 8.25 -0.15 -12.04
CA CYS A 28 7.60 -0.14 -10.74
C CYS A 28 6.11 -0.51 -10.84
N LYS A 29 5.55 -1.01 -9.74
CA LYS A 29 4.10 -1.06 -9.50
C LYS A 29 3.68 0.20 -8.73
N VAL A 30 2.59 0.83 -9.15
CA VAL A 30 2.15 2.14 -8.66
C VAL A 30 0.67 2.09 -8.29
N LEU A 31 0.32 2.72 -7.17
CA LEU A 31 -1.06 2.96 -6.77
C LEU A 31 -1.18 4.40 -6.27
N GLN A 32 -2.19 5.12 -6.75
CA GLN A 32 -2.53 6.45 -6.24
C GLN A 32 -3.72 6.32 -5.30
N VAL A 33 -3.55 6.80 -4.07
CA VAL A 33 -4.60 6.80 -3.04
C VAL A 33 -4.88 8.23 -2.62
N ARG A 34 -6.15 8.57 -2.42
CA ARG A 34 -6.56 9.88 -1.87
C ARG A 34 -6.76 9.72 -0.37
N GLY A 35 -6.06 10.52 0.44
CA GLY A 35 -6.17 10.49 1.88
C GLY A 35 -5.03 11.27 2.55
N HIS A 36 -5.18 11.53 3.85
CA HIS A 36 -4.10 12.11 4.67
C HIS A 36 -3.12 11.05 5.17
N SER A 37 -3.64 9.89 5.53
CA SER A 37 -2.88 8.73 5.97
C SER A 37 -3.51 7.47 5.40
N ILE A 38 -2.71 6.42 5.24
CA ILE A 38 -3.18 5.10 4.84
C ILE A 38 -2.45 4.02 5.63
N GLU A 39 -3.16 2.91 5.87
CA GLU A 39 -2.60 1.65 6.30
C GLU A 39 -2.79 0.64 5.16
N PHE A 40 -1.77 -0.15 4.83
CA PHE A 40 -1.83 -1.08 3.71
C PHE A 40 -0.91 -2.30 3.88
N VAL A 41 -1.21 -3.33 3.10
CA VAL A 41 -0.38 -4.51 2.85
C VAL A 41 -0.38 -4.78 1.35
N LEU A 42 0.63 -5.49 0.85
CA LEU A 42 0.66 -5.93 -0.54
C LEU A 42 0.33 -7.43 -0.62
N ASN A 43 -0.21 -7.86 -1.76
CA ASN A 43 -0.44 -9.27 -2.05
C ASN A 43 -0.26 -9.59 -3.53
N ASP A 44 -0.13 -10.87 -3.83
CA ASP A 44 0.00 -11.40 -5.19
C ASP A 44 -1.35 -11.73 -5.86
N GLY A 45 -2.47 -11.46 -5.20
CA GLY A 45 -3.81 -11.82 -5.64
C GLY A 45 -4.16 -13.32 -5.50
N ALA A 46 -3.20 -14.15 -5.08
CA ALA A 46 -3.33 -15.61 -4.96
C ALA A 46 -3.12 -16.11 -3.52
N GLY A 47 -3.06 -15.20 -2.54
CA GLY A 47 -3.05 -15.51 -1.11
C GLY A 47 -1.70 -15.35 -0.42
N GLN A 48 -0.65 -14.89 -1.13
CA GLN A 48 0.59 -14.46 -0.49
C GLN A 48 0.53 -12.97 -0.14
N TRP A 49 0.97 -12.63 1.06
CA TRP A 49 0.94 -11.26 1.60
C TRP A 49 2.34 -10.78 1.98
N ASP A 50 2.60 -9.49 1.72
CA ASP A 50 3.80 -8.77 2.16
C ASP A 50 3.40 -7.74 3.22
N THR A 51 4.02 -7.88 4.39
CA THR A 51 3.83 -7.07 5.59
C THR A 51 5.20 -6.68 6.17
N PRO A 52 5.33 -5.53 6.85
CA PRO A 52 6.56 -5.18 7.57
C PRO A 52 6.97 -6.26 8.59
N ASP A 53 8.28 -6.52 8.66
CA ASP A 53 8.89 -7.42 9.63
C ASP A 53 8.21 -8.80 9.75
N PRO A 54 8.12 -9.57 8.64
CA PRO A 54 7.35 -10.83 8.61
C PRO A 54 7.95 -11.95 9.48
N TYR A 55 9.16 -11.75 10.02
CA TYR A 55 9.88 -12.71 10.86
C TYR A 55 10.18 -12.16 12.28
N GLY A 56 9.68 -10.97 12.62
CA GLY A 56 9.90 -10.32 13.91
C GLY A 56 8.99 -10.81 15.03
N SER A 57 9.39 -10.54 16.28
CA SER A 57 8.73 -11.03 17.51
C SER A 57 7.50 -10.22 17.97
N SER A 58 7.12 -9.17 17.23
CA SER A 58 5.93 -8.37 17.52
C SER A 58 4.91 -8.55 16.40
N GLN A 59 3.65 -8.80 16.78
CA GLN A 59 2.48 -9.05 15.91
C GLN A 59 2.52 -8.40 14.51
N ASN A 60 2.01 -9.14 13.52
CA ASN A 60 1.78 -8.70 12.12
C ASN A 60 1.48 -7.20 12.04
N LYS A 61 2.39 -6.43 11.47
CA LYS A 61 2.22 -4.99 11.23
C LYS A 61 1.77 -4.78 9.79
N ASN A 62 1.06 -3.69 9.55
CA ASN A 62 0.79 -3.21 8.20
C ASN A 62 1.75 -2.04 7.88
N TYR A 63 1.99 -1.77 6.60
CA TYR A 63 2.67 -0.55 6.21
C TYR A 63 1.78 0.66 6.51
N THR A 64 2.39 1.74 6.98
CA THR A 64 1.66 2.98 7.31
C THR A 64 2.31 4.17 6.61
N VAL A 65 1.46 5.04 6.06
CA VAL A 65 1.80 6.38 5.58
C VAL A 65 0.99 7.36 6.41
N ASP A 66 1.66 8.28 7.09
CA ASP A 66 1.06 9.22 8.04
C ASP A 66 0.76 10.60 7.44
N SER A 67 1.24 10.85 6.22
CA SER A 67 1.15 12.15 5.56
C SER A 67 1.16 11.99 4.04
N PRO A 68 0.50 12.89 3.29
CA PRO A 68 0.56 12.86 1.83
C PRO A 68 2.00 12.95 1.30
N GLY A 69 2.26 12.25 0.19
CA GLY A 69 3.56 12.25 -0.49
C GLY A 69 3.74 11.09 -1.46
N LYS A 70 4.90 11.04 -2.11
CA LYS A 70 5.35 9.92 -2.93
C LYS A 70 6.21 9.01 -2.05
N TYR A 71 5.87 7.72 -2.00
CA TYR A 71 6.60 6.73 -1.20
C TYR A 71 7.07 5.58 -2.08
N ARG A 72 8.18 4.96 -1.69
CA ARG A 72 8.73 3.75 -2.31
C ARG A 72 8.87 2.65 -1.26
N LEU A 73 8.17 1.55 -1.50
CA LEU A 73 8.37 0.31 -0.76
C LEU A 73 9.40 -0.55 -1.53
N GLN A 74 10.47 -0.94 -0.85
CA GLN A 74 11.50 -1.82 -1.42
C GLN A 74 12.14 -2.64 -0.30
N GLY A 75 12.19 -3.97 -0.47
CA GLY A 75 12.83 -4.87 0.51
C GLY A 75 12.21 -4.77 1.91
N GLY A 76 10.89 -4.67 2.00
CA GLY A 76 10.17 -4.52 3.27
C GLY A 76 10.27 -3.15 3.94
N ARG A 77 10.91 -2.16 3.28
CA ARG A 77 11.11 -0.81 3.83
C ARG A 77 10.40 0.25 2.99
N LEU A 78 9.55 1.02 3.67
CA LEU A 78 8.85 2.17 3.09
C LEU A 78 9.67 3.45 3.28
N ASN A 79 10.00 4.16 2.20
CA ASN A 79 10.76 5.41 2.25
C ASN A 79 9.96 6.52 1.55
N LYS A 80 9.86 7.71 2.17
CA LYS A 80 9.28 8.91 1.55
C LYS A 80 10.27 9.50 0.55
N LEU A 81 9.78 9.90 -0.62
CA LEU A 81 10.57 10.48 -1.72
C LEU A 81 10.32 11.98 -1.89
N SER A 82 9.06 12.42 -1.76
CA SER A 82 8.64 13.83 -1.91
C SER A 82 7.30 14.07 -1.22
#